data_AF-A0A1Y1ZF99-F1
#
_entry.id   AF-A0A1Y1ZF99-F1
#
_cell.length_a   1.000
_cell.length_b   1.000
_cell.length_c   1.000
_cell.angle_alpha   90.00
_cell.angle_beta   90.00
_cell.angle_gamma   90.00
#
_symmetry.space_group_name_H-M   'P 1'
#
loop_
_entity.id
_entity.type
_entity.pdbx_description
1 polymer ?
#
loop_
_entity_poly.entity_id
_entity_poly.type
_entity_poly.pdbx_seq_one_letter_code
_entity_poly.pdbx_strand_id
1 'polypeptide(L)'
;NITNKQKRFIQKWHRDFVKDQGNPYLSSEDIAALATLLKVPVYAVHEYIHRKYISPPAAQSTTNFQLDAAQPHMNQTGSKNSNSGYSIRGANAHLSPEDLRLVEAYVKGAKRPRARKDGRRKKNEGPFQCTFGCGYRTERAFDWRRHEETHEPQELWLCHLCRQTREKSPYLVNRKDKFIKHAKHVHKGWEPEHLLSMSNTSFNANMDPECPFCDEHFNSWEDRCQRILAHYE
;
A
#
# COMPACT_ATOMS: atom_id res chain seq x y z
N ASN A 1 -5.71 -41.98 -0.30
CA ASN A 1 -5.04 -42.42 -1.55
C ASN A 1 -5.55 -41.62 -2.72
N ILE A 2 -4.64 -40.89 -3.38
CA ILE A 2 -4.94 -40.02 -4.53
C ILE A 2 -5.04 -40.89 -5.79
N THR A 3 -6.10 -40.73 -6.59
CA THR A 3 -6.35 -41.55 -7.80
C THR A 3 -5.37 -41.21 -8.93
N ASN A 4 -5.22 -42.11 -9.91
CA ASN A 4 -4.36 -41.87 -11.07
C ASN A 4 -4.76 -40.64 -11.90
N LYS A 5 -6.07 -40.32 -11.95
CA LYS A 5 -6.57 -39.12 -12.62
C LYS A 5 -6.11 -37.85 -11.90
N GLN A 6 -6.14 -37.86 -10.57
CA GLN A 6 -5.69 -36.77 -9.72
C GLN A 6 -4.17 -36.60 -9.76
N LYS A 7 -3.40 -37.70 -9.82
CA LYS A 7 -1.94 -37.64 -10.04
C LYS A 7 -1.58 -36.99 -11.37
N ARG A 8 -2.28 -37.36 -12.46
CA ARG A 8 -2.07 -36.75 -13.78
C ARG A 8 -2.41 -35.26 -13.78
N PHE A 9 -3.46 -34.86 -13.07
CA PHE A 9 -3.80 -33.45 -12.87
C PHE A 9 -2.67 -32.68 -12.17
N ILE A 10 -2.17 -33.18 -11.03
CA ILE A 10 -1.08 -32.52 -10.27
C ILE A 10 0.21 -32.43 -11.10
N GLN A 11 0.55 -33.49 -11.85
CA GLN A 11 1.74 -33.51 -12.70
C GLN A 11 1.62 -32.60 -13.91
N LYS A 12 0.42 -32.45 -14.49
CA LYS A 12 0.16 -31.48 -15.56
C LYS A 12 0.28 -30.06 -14.99
N TRP A 13 -0.40 -29.80 -13.87
CA TRP A 13 -0.36 -28.53 -13.14
C TRP A 13 1.06 -28.08 -12.82
N HIS A 14 1.89 -28.92 -12.19
CA HIS A 14 3.26 -28.56 -11.83
C HIS A 14 4.11 -28.22 -13.07
N ARG A 15 3.85 -28.91 -14.20
CA ARG A 15 4.58 -28.69 -15.45
C ARG A 15 4.17 -27.39 -16.13
N ASP A 16 2.87 -27.09 -16.12
CA ASP A 16 2.33 -25.85 -16.67
C ASP A 16 2.75 -24.65 -15.81
N PHE A 17 2.68 -24.78 -14.49
CA PHE A 17 3.10 -23.76 -13.51
C PHE A 17 4.60 -23.44 -13.55
N VAL A 18 5.47 -24.43 -13.78
CA VAL A 18 6.93 -24.21 -13.90
C VAL A 18 7.34 -23.67 -15.27
N LYS A 19 6.59 -23.97 -16.33
CA LYS A 19 6.90 -23.52 -17.70
C LYS A 19 6.37 -22.12 -18.01
N ASP A 20 5.29 -21.69 -17.37
CA ASP A 20 4.65 -20.40 -17.65
C ASP A 20 5.23 -19.30 -16.75
N GLN A 21 6.44 -18.82 -17.08
CA GLN A 21 7.04 -17.63 -16.45
C GLN A 21 6.28 -16.31 -16.74
N GLY A 22 5.05 -16.38 -17.30
CA GLY A 22 4.22 -15.24 -17.66
C GLY A 22 2.98 -15.02 -16.80
N ASN A 23 2.54 -16.00 -15.99
CA ASN A 23 1.41 -15.80 -15.07
C ASN A 23 1.63 -16.56 -13.75
N PRO A 24 2.23 -15.92 -12.72
CA PRO A 24 2.50 -16.55 -11.44
C PRO A 24 1.25 -16.84 -10.60
N TYR A 25 0.04 -16.52 -11.09
CA TYR A 25 -1.21 -16.66 -10.34
C TYR A 25 -2.20 -17.60 -11.04
N LEU A 26 -2.40 -18.75 -10.41
CA LEU A 26 -3.44 -19.73 -10.76
C LEU A 26 -4.85 -19.11 -10.67
N SER A 27 -5.78 -19.64 -11.47
CA SER A 27 -7.18 -19.30 -11.34
C SER A 27 -7.73 -19.75 -9.97
N SER A 28 -8.71 -19.03 -9.43
CA SER A 28 -9.38 -19.40 -8.16
C SER A 28 -9.96 -20.83 -8.21
N GLU A 29 -10.43 -21.26 -9.39
CA GLU A 29 -10.95 -22.61 -9.62
C GLU A 29 -9.87 -23.69 -9.49
N ASP A 30 -8.66 -23.45 -10.01
CA ASP A 30 -7.55 -24.40 -9.90
C ASP A 30 -7.07 -24.55 -8.45
N ILE A 31 -7.03 -23.45 -7.70
CA ILE A 31 -6.64 -23.46 -6.27
C ILE A 31 -7.69 -24.20 -5.44
N ALA A 32 -8.98 -23.96 -5.70
CA ALA A 32 -10.07 -24.67 -5.03
C ALA A 32 -10.06 -26.18 -5.36
N ALA A 33 -9.77 -26.54 -6.62
CA ALA A 33 -9.60 -27.92 -7.03
C ALA A 33 -8.41 -28.58 -6.31
N LEU A 34 -7.26 -27.90 -6.25
CA LEU A 34 -6.07 -28.42 -5.56
C LEU A 34 -6.31 -28.59 -4.05
N ALA A 35 -7.00 -27.64 -3.41
CA ALA A 35 -7.38 -27.71 -2.01
C ALA A 35 -8.32 -28.90 -1.72
N THR A 36 -9.31 -29.10 -2.58
CA THR A 36 -10.23 -30.25 -2.52
C THR A 36 -9.47 -31.57 -2.67
N LEU A 37 -8.49 -31.64 -3.58
CA LEU A 37 -7.66 -32.83 -3.80
C LEU A 37 -6.75 -33.14 -2.60
N LEU A 38 -6.15 -32.12 -2.01
CA LEU A 38 -5.25 -32.23 -0.87
C LEU A 38 -5.99 -32.37 0.46
N LYS A 39 -7.32 -32.18 0.47
CA LYS A 39 -8.17 -32.12 1.66
C LYS A 39 -7.66 -31.09 2.68
N VAL A 40 -7.14 -29.98 2.18
CA VAL A 40 -6.71 -28.85 2.99
C VAL A 40 -7.57 -27.63 2.66
N PRO A 41 -7.70 -26.66 3.56
CA PRO A 41 -8.39 -25.42 3.25
C PRO A 41 -7.76 -24.70 2.05
N VAL A 42 -8.59 -24.01 1.26
CA VAL A 42 -8.15 -23.25 0.07
C VAL A 42 -7.02 -22.26 0.40
N TYR A 43 -7.09 -21.62 1.57
CA TYR A 43 -6.06 -20.68 2.01
C TYR A 43 -4.69 -21.35 2.22
N ALA A 44 -4.63 -22.62 2.65
CA ALA A 44 -3.37 -23.31 2.91
C ALA A 44 -2.61 -23.64 1.61
N VAL A 45 -3.36 -23.95 0.54
CA VAL A 45 -2.79 -24.09 -0.81
C VAL A 45 -2.28 -22.76 -1.32
N HIS A 46 -3.08 -21.70 -1.15
CA HIS A 46 -2.71 -20.36 -1.58
C HIS A 46 -1.43 -19.87 -0.88
N GLU A 47 -1.34 -20.08 0.44
CA GLU A 47 -0.18 -19.74 1.25
C GLU A 47 1.08 -20.46 0.76
N TYR A 48 1.00 -21.78 0.53
CA TYR A 48 2.15 -22.55 0.04
C TYR A 48 2.69 -22.01 -1.29
N ILE A 49 1.79 -21.67 -2.22
CA ILE A 49 2.18 -21.16 -3.53
C ILE A 49 2.84 -19.78 -3.39
N HIS A 50 2.25 -18.90 -2.58
CA HIS A 50 2.79 -17.56 -2.33
C HIS A 50 4.16 -17.61 -1.65
N ARG A 51 4.25 -18.35 -0.54
CA ARG A 51 5.40 -18.54 0.35
C ARG A 51 6.50 -19.45 -0.23
N LYS A 52 6.37 -19.88 -1.50
CA LYS A 52 7.38 -20.67 -2.22
C LYS A 52 7.75 -20.14 -3.61
N TYR A 53 6.83 -19.47 -4.32
CA TYR A 53 7.03 -19.09 -5.73
C TYR A 53 6.83 -17.60 -6.04
N ILE A 54 6.11 -16.84 -5.19
CA ILE A 54 5.80 -15.42 -5.43
C ILE A 54 6.67 -14.52 -4.56
N SER A 55 6.84 -14.85 -3.28
CA SER A 55 7.73 -14.14 -2.37
C SER A 55 8.63 -15.14 -1.63
N PRO A 56 9.64 -15.70 -2.30
CA PRO A 56 10.64 -16.51 -1.62
C PRO A 56 11.39 -15.62 -0.59
N PRO A 57 11.68 -16.13 0.61
CA PRO A 57 12.41 -15.35 1.61
C PRO A 57 13.79 -14.96 1.05
N ALA A 58 14.03 -13.66 0.91
CA ALA A 58 15.33 -13.12 0.54
C ALA A 58 16.32 -13.33 1.69
N ALA A 59 17.52 -13.78 1.36
CA ALA A 59 18.64 -13.88 2.29
C ALA A 59 18.93 -12.51 2.92
N GLN A 60 19.08 -12.51 4.25
CA GLN A 60 19.36 -11.32 5.05
C GLN A 60 20.74 -10.76 4.69
N SER A 61 20.80 -9.53 4.19
CA SER A 61 22.05 -8.79 3.99
C SER A 61 22.17 -7.72 5.08
N THR A 62 23.12 -7.95 5.98
CA THR A 62 23.65 -7.00 6.96
C THR A 62 24.35 -5.83 6.26
N THR A 63 23.99 -4.59 6.57
CA THR A 63 24.82 -3.43 6.20
C THR A 63 25.13 -2.58 7.42
N ASN A 64 26.43 -2.52 7.72
CA ASN A 64 27.07 -1.70 8.74
C ASN A 64 26.85 -0.20 8.46
N PHE A 65 26.53 0.54 9.52
CA PHE A 65 26.53 2.01 9.56
C PHE A 65 27.95 2.52 9.82
N GLN A 66 28.35 3.57 9.09
CA GLN A 66 29.48 4.40 9.51
C GLN A 66 29.11 5.88 9.33
N LEU A 67 29.15 6.59 10.46
CA LEU A 67 28.97 8.02 10.64
C LEU A 67 30.21 8.78 10.19
N ASP A 68 30.05 9.95 9.60
CA ASP A 68 31.03 11.03 9.75
C ASP A 68 30.39 12.42 9.66
N ALA A 69 31.06 13.37 10.32
CA ALA A 69 30.51 14.57 10.92
C ALA A 69 30.67 15.87 10.10
N ALA A 70 29.66 16.74 10.26
CA ALA A 70 29.65 18.19 10.51
C ALA A 70 30.49 19.19 9.67
N GLN A 71 29.81 20.29 9.27
CA GLN A 71 30.14 21.74 9.42
C GLN A 71 29.81 22.63 8.17
N PRO A 72 29.59 23.96 8.34
CA PRO A 72 28.42 24.69 7.84
C PRO A 72 28.70 25.70 6.72
N HIS A 73 27.66 26.22 6.05
CA HIS A 73 27.70 27.57 5.45
C HIS A 73 26.31 28.20 5.23
N MET A 74 26.19 29.48 5.57
CA MET A 74 24.98 30.31 5.49
C MET A 74 24.68 30.86 4.07
N ASN A 75 23.39 31.14 3.89
CA ASN A 75 22.74 32.18 3.07
C ASN A 75 22.91 32.15 1.54
N GLN A 76 21.80 31.87 0.83
CA GLN A 76 21.04 32.93 0.17
C GLN A 76 19.75 32.44 -0.51
N THR A 77 18.76 33.31 -0.37
CA THR A 77 17.46 33.42 -1.03
C THR A 77 17.44 32.98 -2.49
N GLY A 78 16.43 32.20 -2.87
CA GLY A 78 16.09 31.96 -4.26
C GLY A 78 15.12 30.80 -4.41
N SER A 79 13.89 31.13 -4.80
CA SER A 79 12.90 30.23 -5.39
C SER A 79 13.57 29.18 -6.27
N LYS A 80 13.48 27.90 -5.91
CA LYS A 80 14.01 26.79 -6.70
C LYS A 80 13.02 25.62 -6.72
N ASN A 81 12.54 25.36 -7.92
CA ASN A 81 11.85 24.15 -8.36
C ASN A 81 12.35 22.90 -7.62
N SER A 82 11.51 22.31 -6.77
CA SER A 82 11.69 20.93 -6.30
C SER A 82 11.38 19.96 -7.43
N ASN A 83 12.34 19.80 -8.36
CA ASN A 83 12.34 18.66 -9.27
C ASN A 83 12.89 17.45 -8.51
N SER A 84 12.13 16.99 -7.51
CA SER A 84 12.38 15.76 -6.78
C SER A 84 12.23 14.61 -7.77
N GLY A 85 13.31 13.86 -8.02
CA GLY A 85 13.37 12.72 -8.93
C GLY A 85 12.45 11.54 -8.55
N TYR A 86 11.54 11.74 -7.60
CA TYR A 86 10.51 10.78 -7.24
C TYR A 86 9.52 10.59 -8.39
N SER A 87 9.55 9.38 -8.95
CA SER A 87 8.51 8.88 -9.85
C SER A 87 7.78 7.75 -9.16
N ILE A 88 6.45 7.85 -9.01
CA ILE A 88 5.61 6.77 -8.44
C ILE A 88 5.93 5.45 -9.13
N ARG A 89 6.05 5.49 -10.47
CA ARG A 89 6.37 4.33 -11.31
C ARG A 89 7.74 3.73 -10.98
N GLY A 90 8.75 4.58 -10.79
CA GLY A 90 10.10 4.14 -10.45
C GLY A 90 10.18 3.55 -9.05
N ALA A 91 9.62 4.26 -8.06
CA ALA A 91 9.64 3.83 -6.65
C ALA A 91 8.87 2.52 -6.41
N ASN A 92 7.86 2.24 -7.24
CA ASN A 92 6.96 1.09 -7.10
C ASN A 92 7.12 0.07 -8.24
N ALA A 93 8.30 0.00 -8.87
CA ALA A 93 8.57 -0.92 -9.98
C ALA A 93 8.50 -2.42 -9.60
N HIS A 94 8.51 -2.73 -8.30
CA HIS A 94 8.30 -4.09 -7.78
C HIS A 94 6.85 -4.57 -7.92
N LEU A 95 5.90 -3.67 -8.14
CA LEU A 95 4.49 -3.99 -8.38
C LEU A 95 4.29 -4.52 -9.80
N SER A 96 3.28 -5.37 -10.00
CA SER A 96 2.86 -5.75 -11.34
C SER A 96 2.39 -4.52 -12.13
N PRO A 97 2.49 -4.51 -13.48
CA PRO A 97 2.05 -3.37 -14.29
C PRO A 97 0.58 -2.98 -14.07
N GLU A 98 -0.29 -3.95 -13.78
CA GLU A 98 -1.70 -3.71 -13.52
C GLU A 98 -1.92 -3.06 -12.14
N ASP A 99 -1.28 -3.58 -11.10
CA ASP A 99 -1.38 -3.03 -9.74
C ASP A 99 -0.79 -1.62 -9.69
N LEU A 100 0.33 -1.40 -10.38
CA LEU A 100 0.96 -0.09 -10.48
C LEU A 100 0.03 0.94 -11.11
N ARG A 101 -0.72 0.57 -12.15
CA ARG A 101 -1.72 1.45 -12.79
C ARG A 101 -2.84 1.84 -11.80
N LEU A 102 -3.29 0.90 -10.98
CA LEU A 102 -4.32 1.15 -9.96
C LEU A 102 -3.80 2.08 -8.87
N VAL A 103 -2.57 1.82 -8.38
CA VAL A 103 -1.87 2.66 -7.39
C VAL A 103 -1.65 4.07 -7.92
N GLU A 104 -1.12 4.23 -9.13
CA GLU A 104 -0.91 5.54 -9.77
C GLU A 104 -2.23 6.32 -9.88
N ALA A 105 -3.30 5.66 -10.33
CA ALA A 105 -4.62 6.28 -10.44
C ALA A 105 -5.17 6.71 -9.07
N TYR A 106 -4.99 5.88 -8.04
CA TYR A 106 -5.41 6.17 -6.67
C TYR A 106 -4.66 7.38 -6.10
N VAL A 107 -3.32 7.37 -6.16
CA VAL A 107 -2.48 8.47 -5.65
C VAL A 107 -2.76 9.78 -6.39
N LYS A 108 -2.92 9.72 -7.72
CA LYS A 108 -3.34 10.89 -8.52
C LYS A 108 -4.71 11.42 -8.09
N GLY A 109 -5.62 10.54 -7.68
CA GLY A 109 -6.92 10.91 -7.11
C GLY A 109 -6.81 11.56 -5.73
N ALA A 110 -5.94 11.04 -4.87
CA ALA A 110 -5.70 11.54 -3.51
C ALA A 110 -5.18 12.98 -3.48
N LYS A 111 -4.29 13.33 -4.42
CA LYS A 111 -3.75 14.69 -4.56
C LYS A 111 -4.76 15.72 -5.06
N ARG A 112 -5.95 15.32 -5.52
CA ARG A 112 -6.94 16.27 -6.03
C ARG A 112 -7.52 17.10 -4.88
N PRO A 113 -7.58 18.44 -5.02
CA PRO A 113 -8.24 19.28 -4.05
C PRO A 113 -9.70 18.86 -3.89
N ARG A 114 -10.13 18.62 -2.65
CA ARG A 114 -11.55 18.41 -2.36
C ARG A 114 -12.26 19.75 -2.27
N ALA A 115 -13.48 19.81 -2.78
CA ALA A 115 -14.32 20.99 -2.63
C ALA A 115 -14.49 21.34 -1.14
N ARG A 116 -14.36 22.63 -0.80
CA ARG A 116 -14.53 23.12 0.58
C ARG A 116 -15.94 22.85 1.12
N LYS A 117 -16.95 22.76 0.25
CA LYS A 117 -18.37 22.55 0.58
C LYS A 117 -18.92 21.20 0.10
N ASP A 118 -18.19 20.10 0.31
CA ASP A 118 -18.66 18.76 -0.11
C ASP A 118 -19.81 18.18 0.74
N GLY A 119 -20.25 18.90 1.78
CA GLY A 119 -21.34 18.50 2.66
C GLY A 119 -21.02 17.33 3.61
N ARG A 120 -19.82 16.73 3.54
CA ARG A 120 -19.44 15.56 4.36
C ARG A 120 -18.82 15.94 5.70
N ARG A 121 -18.38 17.19 5.84
CA ARG A 121 -17.74 17.70 7.07
C ARG A 121 -18.82 18.17 8.06
N LYS A 122 -19.21 17.31 9.00
CA LYS A 122 -20.19 17.65 10.05
C LYS A 122 -19.63 18.60 11.13
N LYS A 123 -18.34 18.43 11.47
CA LYS A 123 -17.57 19.30 12.37
C LYS A 123 -16.22 19.53 11.71
N ASN A 124 -15.80 20.79 11.53
CA ASN A 124 -14.57 21.18 10.85
C ASN A 124 -13.92 22.36 11.59
N GLU A 125 -13.62 22.11 12.85
CA GLU A 125 -13.16 23.09 13.83
C GLU A 125 -11.95 22.53 14.57
N GLY A 126 -11.19 23.41 15.21
CA GLY A 126 -10.00 23.06 15.96
C GLY A 126 -8.71 23.66 15.37
N PRO A 127 -7.61 23.61 16.14
CA PRO A 127 -6.36 24.25 15.78
C PRO A 127 -5.67 23.55 14.61
N PHE A 128 -5.71 22.22 14.55
CA PHE A 128 -4.96 21.44 13.56
C PHE A 128 -5.57 21.57 12.17
N GLN A 129 -4.91 22.32 11.28
CA GLN A 129 -5.34 22.54 9.89
C GLN A 129 -4.59 21.64 8.92
N CYS A 130 -5.30 21.08 7.94
CA CYS A 130 -4.70 20.35 6.82
C CYS A 130 -3.71 21.24 6.03
N THR A 131 -2.52 20.69 5.75
CA THR A 131 -1.44 21.44 5.08
C THR A 131 -1.59 21.49 3.57
N PHE A 132 -2.39 20.60 2.98
CA PHE A 132 -2.69 20.56 1.54
C PHE A 132 -3.77 21.56 1.09
N GLY A 133 -4.14 22.53 1.94
CA GLY A 133 -5.06 23.61 1.57
C GLY A 133 -6.53 23.20 1.37
N CYS A 134 -6.91 21.97 1.75
CA CYS A 134 -8.27 21.46 1.53
C CYS A 134 -9.32 22.05 2.50
N GLY A 135 -8.88 22.85 3.48
CA GLY A 135 -9.71 23.50 4.49
C GLY A 135 -10.18 22.60 5.63
N TYR A 136 -9.70 21.36 5.71
CA TYR A 136 -10.00 20.47 6.83
C TYR A 136 -9.34 20.96 8.13
N ARG A 137 -10.07 20.88 9.24
CA ARG A 137 -9.64 21.23 10.60
C ARG A 137 -10.17 20.21 11.62
N THR A 138 -9.39 19.97 12.67
CA THR A 138 -9.77 19.06 13.77
C THR A 138 -9.17 19.49 15.11
N GLU A 139 -9.76 19.02 16.20
CA GLU A 139 -9.29 19.22 17.59
C GLU A 139 -8.17 18.25 17.98
N ARG A 140 -7.95 17.17 17.22
CA ARG A 140 -7.01 16.09 17.59
C ARG A 140 -5.90 15.91 16.56
N ALA A 141 -4.65 15.91 17.03
CA ALA A 141 -3.48 15.64 16.20
C ALA A 141 -3.55 14.29 15.46
N PHE A 142 -4.09 13.25 16.12
CA PHE A 142 -4.29 11.94 15.50
C PHE A 142 -5.21 12.01 14.27
N ASP A 143 -6.36 12.69 14.38
CA ASP A 143 -7.30 12.85 13.27
C ASP A 143 -6.71 13.71 12.15
N TRP A 144 -5.84 14.67 12.50
CA TRP A 144 -5.11 15.49 11.54
C TRP A 144 -4.09 14.67 10.74
N ARG A 145 -3.18 13.94 11.41
CA ARG A 145 -2.20 13.05 10.72
C ARG A 145 -2.95 12.06 9.84
N ARG A 146 -4.00 11.48 10.40
CA ARG A 146 -4.89 10.54 9.72
C ARG A 146 -5.98 11.22 8.87
N HIS A 147 -5.75 12.48 8.48
CA HIS A 147 -6.37 13.17 7.35
C HIS A 147 -5.32 13.51 6.28
N GLU A 148 -4.14 13.96 6.68
CA GLU A 148 -3.02 14.26 5.77
C GLU A 148 -2.65 13.05 4.90
N GLU A 149 -2.67 11.84 5.46
CA GLU A 149 -2.47 10.59 4.73
C GLU A 149 -3.47 10.35 3.59
N THR A 150 -4.62 11.04 3.59
CA THR A 150 -5.59 10.97 2.48
C THR A 150 -5.21 11.83 1.29
N HIS A 151 -4.26 12.75 1.45
CA HIS A 151 -3.64 13.54 0.40
C HIS A 151 -2.34 12.91 -0.07
N GLU A 152 -1.51 12.44 0.87
CA GLU A 152 -0.29 11.68 0.59
C GLU A 152 -0.35 10.32 1.31
N PRO A 153 -0.93 9.28 0.65
CA PRO A 153 -0.95 7.93 1.18
C PRO A 153 0.45 7.45 1.54
N GLN A 154 0.60 6.87 2.72
CA GLN A 154 1.86 6.24 3.16
C GLN A 154 1.82 4.72 2.99
N GLU A 155 0.63 4.14 3.06
CA GLU A 155 0.38 2.72 2.83
C GLU A 155 -0.83 2.56 1.91
N LEU A 156 -0.86 1.45 1.17
CA LEU A 156 -1.99 1.07 0.33
C LEU A 156 -2.29 -0.43 0.49
N TRP A 157 -3.59 -0.75 0.52
CA TRP A 157 -4.10 -2.11 0.51
C TRP A 157 -4.98 -2.32 -0.71
N LEU A 158 -4.52 -3.17 -1.62
CA LEU A 158 -5.28 -3.64 -2.77
C LEU A 158 -5.85 -5.01 -2.44
N CYS A 159 -7.17 -5.10 -2.26
CA CYS A 159 -7.82 -6.33 -1.83
C CYS A 159 -7.46 -7.49 -2.74
N HIS A 160 -6.76 -8.46 -2.16
CA HIS A 160 -6.26 -9.63 -2.85
C HIS A 160 -7.39 -10.44 -3.49
N LEU A 161 -8.53 -10.59 -2.81
CA LEU A 161 -9.67 -11.34 -3.34
C LEU A 161 -10.38 -10.60 -4.48
N CYS A 162 -10.65 -9.30 -4.35
CA CYS A 162 -11.21 -8.49 -5.45
C CYS A 162 -10.32 -8.47 -6.70
N ARG A 163 -8.99 -8.47 -6.48
CA ARG A 163 -8.00 -8.55 -7.56
C ARG A 163 -8.08 -9.90 -8.27
N GLN A 164 -8.21 -11.00 -7.51
CA GLN A 164 -8.32 -12.35 -8.07
C GLN A 164 -9.62 -12.58 -8.86
N THR A 165 -10.73 -12.00 -8.41
CA THR A 165 -12.02 -12.12 -9.11
C THR A 165 -12.09 -11.28 -10.39
N ARG A 166 -11.01 -10.56 -10.75
CA ARG A 166 -10.92 -9.64 -11.89
C ARG A 166 -12.07 -8.65 -11.91
N GLU A 167 -12.48 -8.17 -10.74
CA GLU A 167 -13.41 -7.05 -10.65
C GLU A 167 -12.84 -5.88 -11.43
N LYS A 168 -13.69 -5.20 -12.24
CA LYS A 168 -13.25 -4.06 -13.07
C LYS A 168 -12.59 -2.93 -12.25
N SER A 169 -12.88 -2.88 -10.95
CA SER A 169 -12.31 -1.94 -10.00
C SER A 169 -12.09 -2.64 -8.66
N PRO A 170 -10.97 -3.35 -8.48
CA PRO A 170 -10.69 -4.01 -7.21
C PRO A 170 -10.60 -3.00 -6.07
N TYR A 171 -10.97 -3.42 -4.86
CA TYR A 171 -11.01 -2.52 -3.71
C TYR A 171 -9.59 -2.09 -3.30
N LEU A 172 -9.28 -0.80 -3.45
CA LEU A 172 -8.00 -0.19 -3.08
C LEU A 172 -8.23 0.95 -2.09
N VAL A 173 -7.49 0.94 -0.98
CA VAL A 173 -7.62 1.97 0.07
C VAL A 173 -6.30 2.20 0.80
N ASN A 174 -6.11 3.41 1.32
CA ASN A 174 -4.95 3.81 2.13
C ASN A 174 -5.18 3.71 3.64
N ARG A 175 -6.26 3.05 4.09
CA ARG A 175 -6.65 3.05 5.52
C ARG A 175 -7.12 1.69 6.00
N LYS A 176 -6.34 1.11 6.91
CA LYS A 176 -6.58 -0.18 7.55
C LYS A 176 -8.01 -0.39 8.04
N ASP A 177 -8.59 0.58 8.75
CA ASP A 177 -9.98 0.47 9.25
C ASP A 177 -11.02 0.32 8.13
N LYS A 178 -10.82 1.00 6.99
CA LYS A 178 -11.69 0.89 5.82
C LYS A 178 -11.51 -0.45 5.13
N PHE A 179 -10.27 -0.93 5.04
CA PHE A 179 -9.98 -2.25 4.50
C PHE A 179 -10.63 -3.35 5.33
N ILE A 180 -10.42 -3.35 6.65
CA ILE A 180 -11.00 -4.36 7.55
C ILE A 180 -12.53 -4.33 7.48
N LYS A 181 -13.13 -3.13 7.40
CA LYS A 181 -14.58 -3.00 7.19
C LYS A 181 -15.01 -3.61 5.85
N HIS A 182 -14.26 -3.38 4.77
CA HIS A 182 -14.54 -4.00 3.47
C HIS A 182 -14.45 -5.53 3.54
N ALA A 183 -13.35 -6.06 4.07
CA ALA A 183 -13.11 -7.50 4.21
C ALA A 183 -14.25 -8.18 5.00
N LYS A 184 -14.66 -7.61 6.15
CA LYS A 184 -15.76 -8.15 6.98
C LYS A 184 -17.10 -8.22 6.24
N HIS A 185 -17.42 -7.21 5.44
CA HIS A 185 -18.74 -7.12 4.80
C HIS A 185 -18.81 -7.82 3.43
N VAL A 186 -17.74 -7.76 2.65
CA VAL A 186 -17.70 -8.25 1.27
C VAL A 186 -17.17 -9.67 1.20
N HIS A 187 -16.13 -10.00 1.97
CA HIS A 187 -15.47 -11.31 1.95
C HIS A 187 -15.82 -12.12 3.21
N LYS A 188 -17.12 -12.40 3.38
CA LYS A 188 -17.62 -13.21 4.50
C LYS A 188 -16.94 -14.58 4.50
N GLY A 189 -16.47 -15.01 5.67
CA GLY A 189 -15.75 -16.28 5.84
C GLY A 189 -14.22 -16.17 5.72
N TRP A 190 -13.70 -14.99 5.38
CA TRP A 190 -12.27 -14.69 5.49
C TRP A 190 -11.95 -13.96 6.78
N GLU A 191 -10.80 -14.29 7.36
CA GLU A 191 -10.25 -13.57 8.50
C GLU A 191 -9.73 -12.20 8.00
N PRO A 192 -10.29 -11.07 8.47
CA PRO A 192 -10.02 -9.76 7.87
C PRO A 192 -8.57 -9.29 8.00
N GLU A 193 -7.92 -9.58 9.13
CA GLU A 193 -6.56 -9.18 9.43
C GLU A 193 -5.54 -9.94 8.57
N HIS A 194 -5.83 -11.21 8.25
CA HIS A 194 -5.09 -12.04 7.33
C HIS A 194 -5.25 -11.54 5.90
N LEU A 195 -6.48 -11.23 5.48
CA LEU A 195 -6.73 -10.66 4.16
C LEU A 195 -6.05 -9.30 4.01
N LEU A 196 -6.00 -8.48 5.07
CA LEU A 196 -5.24 -7.22 5.09
C LEU A 196 -3.75 -7.47 4.84
N SER A 197 -3.15 -8.44 5.53
CA SER A 197 -1.74 -8.81 5.36
C SER A 197 -1.43 -9.21 3.91
N MET A 198 -2.27 -10.06 3.32
CA MET A 198 -2.14 -10.48 1.92
C MET A 198 -2.38 -9.35 0.89
N SER A 199 -3.10 -8.31 1.30
CA SER A 199 -3.51 -7.20 0.43
C SER A 199 -2.58 -5.99 0.51
N ASN A 200 -1.55 -6.03 1.36
CA ASN A 200 -0.57 -4.97 1.46
C ASN A 200 0.24 -4.91 0.16
N THR A 201 0.29 -3.74 -0.48
CA THR A 201 1.04 -3.57 -1.72
C THR A 201 2.52 -3.28 -1.50
N SER A 202 2.99 -3.10 -0.26
CA SER A 202 4.32 -2.56 0.04
C SER A 202 4.59 -1.25 -0.70
N PHE A 203 3.57 -0.38 -0.74
CA PHE A 203 3.63 0.89 -1.47
C PHE A 203 4.76 1.78 -0.94
N ASN A 204 5.66 2.19 -1.83
CA ASN A 204 6.71 3.16 -1.56
C ASN A 204 6.17 4.57 -1.84
N ALA A 205 5.82 5.28 -0.78
CA ALA A 205 5.32 6.64 -0.82
C ALA A 205 6.43 7.67 -1.14
N ASN A 206 6.03 8.91 -1.45
CA ASN A 206 6.99 10.00 -1.56
C ASN A 206 7.51 10.36 -0.16
N MET A 207 8.81 10.25 0.05
CA MET A 207 9.49 10.54 1.32
C MET A 207 9.88 12.00 1.48
N ASP A 208 9.63 12.85 0.48
CA ASP A 208 10.05 14.25 0.47
C ASP A 208 8.88 15.24 0.52
N PRO A 209 8.11 15.33 1.63
CA PRO A 209 7.13 16.38 1.80
C PRO A 209 7.70 17.47 2.71
N GLU A 210 7.83 18.67 2.16
CA GLU A 210 8.30 19.86 2.90
C GLU A 210 7.32 20.25 4.02
N CYS A 211 7.83 20.89 5.07
CA CYS A 211 6.99 21.56 6.05
C CYS A 211 6.50 22.89 5.45
N PRO A 212 5.18 23.18 5.48
CA PRO A 212 4.68 24.45 4.94
C PRO A 212 4.97 25.67 5.84
N PHE A 213 5.56 25.46 7.02
CA PHE A 213 5.79 26.50 8.03
C PHE A 213 7.28 26.82 8.24
N CYS A 214 8.19 26.02 7.69
CA CYS A 214 9.64 26.21 7.81
C CYS A 214 10.41 25.50 6.69
N ASP A 215 11.65 25.92 6.44
CA ASP A 215 12.50 25.39 5.35
C ASP A 215 13.22 24.07 5.69
N GLU A 216 12.73 23.33 6.68
CA GLU A 216 13.29 22.02 7.07
C GLU A 216 12.82 20.90 6.14
N HIS A 217 13.75 20.02 5.79
CA HIS A 217 13.50 18.82 4.97
C HIS A 217 13.55 17.58 5.86
N PHE A 218 12.72 16.57 5.53
CA PHE A 218 12.56 15.37 6.35
C PHE A 218 12.88 14.12 5.55
N ASN A 219 13.42 13.13 6.26
CA ASN A 219 13.72 11.81 5.67
C ASN A 219 12.54 10.84 5.80
N SER A 220 11.47 11.23 6.52
CA SER A 220 10.27 10.42 6.69
C SER A 220 9.01 11.28 6.84
N TRP A 221 7.88 10.70 6.46
CA TRP A 221 6.56 11.31 6.69
C TRP A 221 6.26 11.53 8.18
N GLU A 222 6.75 10.64 9.04
CA GLU A 222 6.57 10.73 10.48
C GLU A 222 7.27 11.97 11.05
N ASP A 223 8.54 12.18 10.69
CA ASP A 223 9.31 13.35 11.13
C ASP A 223 8.65 14.65 10.66
N ARG A 224 8.19 14.69 9.40
CA ARG A 224 7.42 15.82 8.88
C ARG A 224 6.17 16.08 9.71
N CYS A 225 5.37 15.04 9.98
CA CYS A 225 4.14 15.18 10.75
C CYS A 225 4.43 15.68 12.18
N GLN A 226 5.47 15.15 12.83
CA GLN A 226 5.89 15.59 14.15
C GLN A 226 6.33 17.06 14.13
N ARG A 227 7.11 17.48 13.12
CA ARG A 227 7.51 18.89 12.98
C ARG A 227 6.32 19.81 12.82
N ILE A 228 5.37 19.45 11.96
CA ILE A 228 4.16 20.25 11.75
C ILE A 228 3.37 20.38 13.05
N LEU A 229 3.22 19.29 13.81
CA LEU A 229 2.51 19.32 15.08
C LEU A 229 3.20 20.23 16.10
N ALA A 230 4.53 20.29 16.12
CA ALA A 230 5.29 21.18 17.00
C ALA A 230 5.04 22.68 16.72
N HIS A 231 4.47 23.07 15.57
CA HIS A 231 4.07 24.45 15.32
C HIS A 231 2.71 24.82 15.96
N TYR A 232 1.96 23.84 16.48
CA TYR A 232 0.67 24.05 17.14
C TYR A 232 0.77 24.05 18.68
N GLU A 233 1.98 23.85 19.22
CA GLU A 233 2.32 23.95 20.65
C GLU A 233 2.89 25.34 20.96
#